data_AF-A0A821TB50-F1
#
_entry.id   AF-A0A821TB50-F1
#
_cell.length_a   1.000
_cell.length_b   1.000
_cell.length_c   1.000
_cell.angle_alpha   90.00
_cell.angle_beta   90.00
_cell.angle_gamma   90.00
#
_symmetry.space_group_name_H-M   'P 1'
#
loop_
_entity.id
_entity.type
_entity.pdbx_description
1 polymer ?
#
loop_
_entity_poly.entity_id
_entity_poly.type
_entity_poly.pdbx_seq_one_letter_code
_entity_poly.pdbx_strand_id
1 'polypeptide(L)'
;RPLADGPPRHFTQNDTFFNCPSGGRLKLRIEQDSSAQLIYYERNDISSLLIPKVSNYLIIMHKSTCFQWEFYDPQMSGSIDGTDLIPHDKAIIRAYKSKYKPRYNCSSLFIGHIPPLCTENNLAEIFPNAIRINLIRDIITRESKGYAFLDGYIDRKKEYKFHGHLLLIEDVASKKVFGWKPRRFGGGLGGNKQSGQLRFGGSQKPFKK
;
A
#
# COMPACT_ATOMS: atom_id res chain seq x y z
N ARG A 1 -19.42 -0.61 43.51
CA ARG A 1 -18.89 0.67 42.98
C ARG A 1 -19.66 1.00 41.71
N PRO A 2 -20.17 2.23 41.53
CA PRO A 2 -20.72 2.64 40.23
C PRO A 2 -19.67 2.45 39.14
N LEU A 3 -20.09 2.03 37.95
CA LEU A 3 -19.22 1.71 36.81
C LEU A 3 -18.66 2.96 36.10
N ALA A 4 -19.08 4.17 36.48
CA ALA A 4 -18.60 5.42 35.91
C ALA A 4 -18.77 6.61 36.88
N ASP A 5 -17.86 7.56 36.80
CA ASP A 5 -17.77 8.76 37.67
C ASP A 5 -18.54 9.98 37.13
N GLY A 6 -19.49 9.80 36.20
CA GLY A 6 -20.24 10.93 35.63
C GLY A 6 -21.23 10.57 34.53
N PRO A 7 -21.97 11.59 34.01
CA PRO A 7 -22.92 11.41 32.92
C PRO A 7 -22.22 11.01 31.61
N PRO A 8 -22.92 10.31 30.69
CA PRO A 8 -22.36 9.88 29.42
C PRO A 8 -21.88 11.09 28.60
N ARG A 9 -20.64 11.03 28.12
CA ARG A 9 -20.08 12.01 27.18
C ARG A 9 -20.36 11.57 25.76
N HIS A 10 -20.86 12.49 24.93
CA HIS A 10 -21.08 12.24 23.51
C HIS A 10 -19.81 12.60 22.72
N PHE A 11 -19.18 11.62 22.08
CA PHE A 11 -18.04 11.81 21.20
C PHE A 11 -18.47 11.56 19.75
N THR A 12 -18.27 12.54 18.87
CA THR A 12 -18.44 12.29 17.42
C THR A 12 -17.17 11.61 16.92
N GLN A 13 -17.33 10.39 16.41
CA GLN A 13 -16.25 9.59 15.82
C GLN A 13 -16.63 9.23 14.39
N ASN A 14 -15.63 9.15 13.51
CA ASN A 14 -15.82 8.60 12.17
C ASN A 14 -15.03 7.29 12.07
N ASP A 15 -15.73 6.18 11.87
CA ASP A 15 -15.17 4.84 11.84
C ASP A 15 -15.18 4.31 10.40
N THR A 16 -14.00 3.99 9.87
CA THR A 16 -13.85 3.26 8.60
C THR A 16 -13.54 1.79 8.89
N PHE A 17 -14.34 0.87 8.35
CA PHE A 17 -14.19 -0.57 8.57
C PHE A 17 -13.45 -1.25 7.43
N PHE A 18 -12.59 -2.21 7.78
CA PHE A 18 -11.82 -3.02 6.84
C PHE A 18 -12.12 -4.52 7.05
N ASN A 19 -12.13 -5.28 5.95
CA ASN A 19 -12.23 -6.73 6.00
C ASN A 19 -10.88 -7.33 6.43
N CYS A 20 -10.88 -8.14 7.49
CA CYS A 20 -9.69 -8.84 7.97
C CYS A 20 -9.77 -10.33 7.61
N PRO A 21 -8.74 -10.93 6.98
CA PRO A 21 -8.74 -12.35 6.61
C PRO A 21 -8.75 -13.32 7.80
N SER A 22 -8.27 -12.88 8.97
CA SER A 22 -8.09 -13.71 10.17
C SER A 22 -9.35 -13.88 11.03
N GLY A 23 -10.53 -13.49 10.54
CA GLY A 23 -11.80 -13.62 11.28
C GLY A 23 -12.11 -12.47 12.26
N GLY A 24 -11.17 -11.55 12.47
CA GLY A 24 -11.38 -10.31 13.23
C GLY A 24 -11.96 -9.16 12.42
N ARG A 25 -12.15 -8.02 13.07
CA ARG A 25 -12.59 -6.75 12.46
C ARG A 25 -11.55 -5.68 12.72
N LEU A 26 -11.20 -4.93 11.68
CA LEU A 26 -10.26 -3.82 11.76
C LEU A 26 -11.01 -2.52 11.45
N LYS A 27 -10.84 -1.50 12.28
CA LYS A 27 -11.40 -0.16 12.03
C LYS A 27 -10.37 0.94 12.25
N LEU A 28 -10.43 1.98 11.43
CA LEU A 28 -9.74 3.24 11.65
C LEU A 28 -10.74 4.22 12.24
N ARG A 29 -10.47 4.72 13.44
CA ARG A 29 -11.22 5.76 14.11
C ARG A 29 -10.47 7.08 13.96
N ILE A 30 -11.18 8.11 13.52
CA ILE A 30 -10.68 9.50 13.53
C ILE A 30 -11.42 10.26 14.63
N GLU A 31 -10.66 10.89 15.53
CA GLU A 31 -11.17 11.69 16.63
C GLU A 31 -11.27 13.18 16.25
N GLN A 32 -11.95 13.97 17.09
CA GLN A 32 -12.19 15.40 16.84
C GLN A 32 -10.90 16.23 16.82
N ASP A 33 -9.86 15.78 17.51
CA ASP A 33 -8.55 16.44 17.57
C ASP A 33 -7.64 16.07 16.39
N SER A 34 -8.20 15.44 15.35
CA SER A 34 -7.46 14.89 14.19
C SER A 34 -6.48 13.78 14.53
N SER A 35 -6.53 13.22 15.74
CA SER A 35 -5.83 11.98 16.04
C SER A 35 -6.56 10.79 15.41
N ALA A 36 -5.80 9.74 15.10
CA ALA A 36 -6.34 8.53 14.50
C ALA A 36 -5.89 7.28 15.27
N GLN A 37 -6.82 6.36 15.45
CA GLN A 37 -6.59 5.06 16.09
C GLN A 37 -6.92 3.95 15.12
N LEU A 38 -5.98 3.04 14.92
CA LEU A 38 -6.27 1.76 14.26
C LEU A 38 -6.63 0.74 15.34
N ILE A 39 -7.80 0.14 15.21
CA ILE A 39 -8.39 -0.73 16.22
C ILE A 39 -8.70 -2.08 15.56
N TYR A 40 -7.94 -3.10 15.92
CA TYR A 40 -8.31 -4.49 15.66
C TYR A 40 -9.13 -5.01 16.83
N TYR A 41 -10.21 -5.71 16.52
CA TYR A 41 -10.99 -6.40 17.53
C TYR A 41 -11.56 -7.71 17.00
N GLU A 42 -11.50 -8.74 17.84
CA GLU A 42 -12.15 -10.01 17.61
C GLU A 42 -13.42 -10.08 18.45
N ARG A 43 -14.50 -10.55 17.81
CA ARG A 43 -15.72 -10.93 18.50
C ARG A 43 -15.98 -12.39 18.17
N ASN A 44 -15.98 -13.22 19.20
CA ASN A 44 -16.59 -14.53 19.08
C ASN A 44 -18.09 -14.28 18.92
N ASP A 45 -18.60 -14.44 17.70
CA ASP A 45 -20.01 -14.29 17.38
C ASP A 45 -20.80 -15.48 17.96
N ILE A 46 -20.83 -15.61 19.30
CA ILE A 46 -21.74 -16.51 19.98
C ILE A 46 -23.07 -15.77 20.09
N SER A 47 -24.08 -16.32 19.42
CA SER A 47 -25.44 -15.81 19.35
C SER A 47 -26.11 -15.84 20.73
N SER A 48 -25.92 -14.80 21.53
CA SER A 48 -26.82 -14.51 22.64
C SER A 48 -26.96 -13.00 22.83
N LEU A 49 -28.17 -12.52 22.55
CA LEU A 49 -28.59 -11.11 22.67
C LEU A 49 -28.60 -10.58 24.12
N LEU A 50 -28.14 -11.38 25.09
CA LEU A 50 -28.39 -11.18 26.52
C LEU A 50 -27.12 -11.07 27.38
N ILE A 51 -25.92 -11.11 26.79
CA ILE A 51 -24.66 -11.04 27.55
C ILE A 51 -23.81 -9.86 27.05
N PRO A 52 -23.21 -9.05 27.96
CA PRO A 52 -22.19 -8.08 27.59
C PRO A 52 -21.06 -8.78 26.81
N LYS A 53 -20.87 -8.40 25.55
CA LYS A 53 -19.89 -9.05 24.66
C LYS A 53 -18.48 -8.60 25.03
N VAL A 54 -17.65 -9.54 25.48
CA VAL A 54 -16.21 -9.30 25.63
C VAL A 54 -15.61 -9.14 24.24
N SER A 55 -14.96 -8.00 24.00
CA SER A 55 -14.21 -7.73 22.79
C SER A 55 -12.76 -7.53 23.20
N ASN A 56 -11.84 -8.29 22.61
CA ASN A 56 -10.42 -8.05 22.79
C ASN A 56 -10.02 -6.94 21.84
N TYR A 57 -9.48 -5.85 22.39
CA TYR A 57 -9.05 -4.70 21.60
C TYR A 57 -7.53 -4.61 21.61
N LEU A 58 -6.96 -4.40 20.43
CA LEU A 58 -5.63 -3.88 20.29
C LEU A 58 -5.77 -2.45 19.77
N ILE A 59 -5.48 -1.48 20.65
CA ILE A 59 -5.57 -0.04 20.36
C ILE A 59 -4.15 0.46 20.20
N ILE A 60 -3.86 0.99 19.02
CA ILE A 60 -2.56 1.60 18.75
C ILE A 60 -2.76 3.11 18.62
N MET A 61 -2.17 3.85 19.57
CA MET A 61 -2.14 5.31 19.59
C MET A 61 -1.02 5.80 18.67
N HIS A 62 -1.35 6.57 17.64
CA HIS A 62 -0.36 6.97 16.65
C HIS A 62 -0.23 8.49 16.56
N LYS A 63 1.00 8.97 16.80
CA LYS A 63 1.53 10.17 16.14
C LYS A 63 2.27 9.69 14.90
N SER A 64 1.81 10.17 13.75
CA SER A 64 2.14 9.82 12.36
C SER A 64 3.54 9.23 12.09
N THR A 65 3.58 8.12 11.34
CA THR A 65 4.32 7.94 10.07
C THR A 65 3.93 6.58 9.45
N CYS A 66 3.23 6.61 8.30
CA CYS A 66 2.48 5.47 7.75
C CYS A 66 3.30 4.33 7.14
N PHE A 67 4.62 4.50 6.98
CA PHE A 67 5.43 3.43 6.39
C PHE A 67 5.94 2.41 7.39
N GLN A 68 5.70 2.66 8.68
CA GLN A 68 6.04 1.70 9.73
C GLN A 68 5.02 0.55 9.85
N TRP A 69 3.85 0.61 9.21
CA TRP A 69 2.73 -0.31 9.51
C TRP A 69 2.03 -0.93 8.30
N GLU A 70 2.75 -1.22 7.20
CA GLU A 70 2.23 -2.08 6.11
C GLU A 70 0.92 -1.58 5.45
N PHE A 71 0.58 -0.29 5.55
CA PHE A 71 -0.64 0.29 4.97
C PHE A 71 -0.33 1.42 3.97
N TYR A 72 -1.10 1.46 2.88
CA TYR A 72 -0.94 2.45 1.82
C TYR A 72 -1.98 3.56 1.97
N ASP A 73 -1.51 4.71 2.44
CA ASP A 73 -2.28 5.96 2.39
C ASP A 73 -1.86 6.79 1.17
N PRO A 74 -2.78 7.07 0.21
CA PRO A 74 -2.47 7.87 -0.97
C PRO A 74 -1.98 9.29 -0.67
N GLN A 75 -2.56 9.95 0.34
CA GLN A 75 -2.18 11.31 0.73
C GLN A 75 -0.77 11.34 1.28
N MET A 76 -0.49 10.46 2.25
CA MET A 76 0.82 10.45 2.88
C MET A 76 1.88 10.01 1.89
N SER A 77 1.56 9.08 0.98
CA SER A 77 2.48 8.76 -0.13
C SER A 77 2.74 9.96 -1.04
N GLY A 78 1.87 10.97 -1.11
CA GLY A 78 2.14 12.20 -1.86
C GLY A 78 3.04 13.21 -1.13
N SER A 79 3.16 13.10 0.19
CA SER A 79 3.87 14.03 1.05
C SER A 79 5.26 13.49 1.40
N ILE A 80 6.28 14.36 1.41
CA ILE A 80 7.69 13.95 1.60
C ILE A 80 8.00 13.51 3.04
N ASP A 81 7.36 14.17 4.00
CA ASP A 81 7.40 13.92 5.44
C ASP A 81 6.15 13.16 5.91
N GLY A 82 5.16 12.97 5.03
CA GLY A 82 3.97 12.18 5.30
C GLY A 82 2.99 12.89 6.23
N THR A 83 3.04 14.22 6.30
CA THR A 83 2.23 15.01 7.23
C THR A 83 1.07 15.74 6.55
N ASP A 84 1.08 15.86 5.22
CA ASP A 84 0.03 16.59 4.50
C ASP A 84 -1.33 15.95 4.78
N LEU A 85 -2.32 16.77 5.13
CA LEU A 85 -3.68 16.29 5.42
C LEU A 85 -4.65 16.46 4.23
N ILE A 86 -4.29 17.27 3.24
CA ILE A 86 -5.18 17.66 2.14
C ILE A 86 -4.61 17.21 0.79
N PRO A 87 -5.38 16.46 -0.03
CA PRO A 87 -4.99 16.10 -1.39
C PRO A 87 -4.60 17.29 -2.23
N HIS A 88 -3.30 17.40 -2.52
CA HIS A 88 -2.74 18.49 -3.31
C HIS A 88 -2.73 18.18 -4.82
N ASP A 89 -2.96 16.92 -5.22
CA ASP A 89 -3.03 16.53 -6.63
C ASP A 89 -4.26 15.68 -6.99
N LYS A 90 -4.69 15.75 -8.26
CA LYS A 90 -5.85 15.03 -8.79
C LYS A 90 -5.71 13.51 -8.71
N ALA A 91 -4.49 12.98 -8.74
CA ALA A 91 -4.24 11.56 -8.66
C ALA A 91 -4.47 11.02 -7.23
N ILE A 92 -4.10 11.76 -6.19
CA ILE A 92 -4.42 11.42 -4.78
C ILE A 92 -5.94 11.39 -4.60
N ILE A 93 -6.65 12.42 -5.08
CA ILE A 93 -8.12 12.46 -5.02
C ILE A 93 -8.72 11.22 -5.71
N ARG A 94 -8.20 10.86 -6.89
CA ARG A 94 -8.63 9.66 -7.61
C ARG A 94 -8.33 8.39 -6.83
N ALA A 95 -7.19 8.31 -6.13
CA ALA A 95 -6.82 7.16 -5.32
C ALA A 95 -7.81 6.91 -4.18
N TYR A 96 -8.20 7.96 -3.45
CA TYR A 96 -9.23 7.87 -2.41
C TYR A 96 -10.59 7.43 -2.96
N LYS A 97 -11.00 8.00 -4.10
CA LYS A 97 -12.29 7.66 -4.72
C LYS A 97 -12.27 6.28 -5.39
N SER A 98 -11.10 5.70 -5.63
CA SER A 98 -10.98 4.43 -6.36
C SER A 98 -11.27 3.22 -5.49
N LYS A 99 -12.11 2.32 -6.00
CA LYS A 99 -12.23 0.95 -5.49
C LYS A 99 -11.27 0.06 -6.28
N TYR A 100 -10.19 -0.36 -5.65
CA TYR A 100 -9.23 -1.28 -6.23
C TYR A 100 -9.00 -2.43 -5.25
N LYS A 101 -9.11 -3.65 -5.76
CA LYS A 101 -8.75 -4.87 -5.05
C LYS A 101 -7.61 -5.52 -5.84
N PRO A 102 -6.42 -5.70 -5.24
CA PRO A 102 -5.36 -6.44 -5.90
C PRO A 102 -5.78 -7.89 -6.13
N ARG A 103 -5.21 -8.52 -7.15
CA ARG A 103 -5.40 -9.97 -7.36
C ARG A 103 -4.68 -10.71 -6.23
N TYR A 104 -5.22 -11.84 -5.78
CA TYR A 104 -4.57 -12.62 -4.72
C TYR A 104 -3.27 -13.29 -5.24
N ASN A 105 -3.32 -13.86 -6.44
CA ASN A 105 -2.17 -14.51 -7.09
C ASN A 105 -1.35 -13.50 -7.91
N CYS A 106 -0.82 -12.46 -7.27
CA CYS A 106 0.17 -11.58 -7.91
C CYS A 106 1.51 -12.29 -8.05
N SER A 107 2.36 -11.81 -8.95
CA SER A 107 3.77 -12.18 -8.94
C SER A 107 4.47 -11.77 -7.65
N SER A 108 5.64 -12.33 -7.34
CA SER A 108 6.44 -11.95 -6.16
C SER A 108 7.18 -10.63 -6.34
N LEU A 109 7.73 -10.38 -7.54
CA LEU A 109 8.64 -9.28 -7.80
C LEU A 109 8.11 -8.31 -8.85
N PHE A 110 8.42 -7.04 -8.64
CA PHE A 110 8.24 -5.95 -9.57
C PHE A 110 9.61 -5.52 -10.09
N ILE A 111 9.74 -5.43 -11.41
CA ILE A 111 10.93 -4.91 -12.09
C ILE A 111 10.53 -3.63 -12.81
N GLY A 112 11.08 -2.50 -12.42
CA GLY A 112 10.88 -1.21 -13.06
C GLY A 112 12.13 -0.74 -13.80
N HIS A 113 12.01 0.41 -14.48
CA HIS A 113 13.11 1.05 -15.21
C HIS A 113 13.68 0.18 -16.34
N ILE A 114 12.85 -0.70 -16.91
CA ILE A 114 13.24 -1.52 -18.05
C ILE A 114 13.33 -0.61 -19.28
N PRO A 115 14.48 -0.54 -19.96
CA PRO A 115 14.60 0.26 -21.18
C PRO A 115 13.64 -0.25 -22.27
N PRO A 116 13.12 0.62 -23.16
CA PRO A 116 12.15 0.23 -24.19
C PRO A 116 12.60 -0.91 -25.11
N LEU A 117 13.92 -1.01 -25.37
CA LEU A 117 14.53 -2.04 -26.22
C LEU A 117 14.70 -3.40 -25.54
N CYS A 118 14.54 -3.48 -24.22
CA CYS A 118 14.71 -4.72 -23.48
C CYS A 118 13.51 -5.65 -23.71
N THR A 119 13.80 -6.88 -24.16
CA THR A 119 12.78 -7.90 -24.45
C THR A 119 12.62 -8.90 -23.31
N GLU A 120 11.55 -9.70 -23.35
CA GLU A 120 11.34 -10.80 -22.40
C GLU A 120 12.49 -11.81 -22.41
N ASN A 121 13.10 -12.08 -23.58
CA ASN A 121 14.25 -12.97 -23.69
C ASN A 121 15.47 -12.39 -22.96
N ASN A 122 15.73 -11.09 -23.09
CA ASN A 122 16.81 -10.45 -22.35
C ASN A 122 16.55 -10.47 -20.84
N LEU A 123 15.29 -10.31 -20.41
CA LEU A 123 14.94 -10.45 -19.00
C LEU A 123 15.15 -11.89 -18.51
N ALA A 124 14.86 -12.90 -19.33
CA ALA A 124 15.12 -14.30 -18.99
C ALA A 124 16.63 -14.58 -18.83
N GLU A 125 17.47 -13.97 -19.67
CA GLU A 125 18.93 -14.04 -19.54
C GLU A 125 19.43 -13.37 -18.25
N ILE A 126 18.86 -12.21 -17.90
CA ILE A 126 19.22 -11.47 -16.68
C ILE A 126 18.74 -12.21 -15.41
N PHE A 127 17.58 -12.85 -15.49
CA PHE A 127 16.93 -13.56 -14.39
C PHE A 127 16.75 -15.06 -14.72
N PRO A 128 17.83 -15.85 -14.78
CA PRO A 128 17.77 -17.25 -15.21
C PRO A 128 16.94 -18.15 -14.29
N ASN A 129 16.78 -17.77 -13.02
CA ASN A 129 15.99 -18.50 -12.02
C ASN A 129 14.52 -18.03 -11.97
N ALA A 130 14.08 -17.25 -12.96
CA ALA A 130 12.69 -16.83 -13.07
C ALA A 130 11.82 -17.99 -13.57
N ILE A 131 10.75 -18.27 -12.84
CA ILE A 131 9.73 -19.24 -13.25
C ILE A 131 8.78 -18.59 -14.26
N ARG A 132 8.46 -17.30 -14.06
CA ARG A 132 7.57 -16.55 -14.94
C ARG A 132 8.00 -15.10 -15.02
N ILE A 133 8.06 -14.56 -16.24
CA ILE A 133 8.30 -13.14 -16.51
C ILE A 133 7.12 -12.62 -17.33
N ASN A 134 6.56 -11.50 -16.90
CA ASN A 134 5.48 -10.81 -17.58
C ASN A 134 5.86 -9.34 -17.79
N LEU A 135 6.51 -9.06 -18.92
CA LEU A 135 6.81 -7.70 -19.34
C LEU A 135 5.53 -7.00 -19.78
N ILE A 136 5.24 -5.87 -19.17
CA ILE A 136 3.98 -5.17 -19.41
C ILE A 136 4.13 -4.26 -20.61
N ARG A 137 3.21 -4.45 -21.55
CA ARG A 137 3.17 -3.73 -22.82
C ARG A 137 1.90 -2.89 -22.93
N ASP A 138 1.95 -1.90 -23.80
CA ASP A 138 0.71 -1.27 -24.24
C ASP A 138 -0.18 -2.26 -24.99
N ILE A 139 -1.48 -2.21 -24.71
CA ILE A 139 -2.43 -3.17 -25.29
C ILE A 139 -2.63 -2.93 -26.80
N ILE A 140 -2.44 -1.68 -27.23
CA ILE A 140 -2.60 -1.26 -28.62
C ILE A 140 -1.25 -1.31 -29.33
N THR A 141 -0.26 -0.53 -28.87
CA THR A 141 1.03 -0.39 -29.59
C THR A 141 1.98 -1.58 -29.41
N ARG A 142 1.73 -2.44 -28.41
CA ARG A 142 2.62 -3.54 -27.99
C ARG A 142 4.00 -3.12 -27.52
N GLU A 143 4.26 -1.82 -27.42
CA GLU A 143 5.50 -1.28 -26.89
C GLU A 143 5.63 -1.57 -25.39
N SER A 144 6.87 -1.74 -24.93
CA SER A 144 7.16 -1.94 -23.51
C SER A 144 6.75 -0.72 -22.70
N LYS A 145 6.03 -0.93 -21.58
CA LYS A 145 5.76 0.12 -20.59
C LYS A 145 6.92 0.34 -19.62
N GLY A 146 8.04 -0.35 -19.82
CA GLY A 146 9.24 -0.21 -19.02
C GLY A 146 9.18 -0.86 -17.64
N TYR A 147 8.26 -1.82 -17.44
CA TYR A 147 8.22 -2.62 -16.22
C TYR A 147 7.66 -4.03 -16.46
N ALA A 148 8.08 -4.97 -15.63
CA ALA A 148 7.68 -6.37 -15.66
C ALA A 148 7.33 -6.89 -14.27
N PHE A 149 6.61 -8.00 -14.24
CA PHE A 149 6.38 -8.79 -13.04
C PHE A 149 7.06 -10.13 -13.17
N LEU A 150 7.69 -10.58 -12.08
CA LEU A 150 8.50 -11.80 -12.07
C LEU A 150 8.11 -12.68 -10.89
N ASP A 151 8.03 -13.98 -11.14
CA ASP A 151 7.97 -15.04 -10.13
C ASP A 151 9.24 -15.87 -10.20
N GLY A 152 9.88 -16.09 -9.05
CA GLY A 152 11.13 -16.84 -8.95
C GLY A 152 12.05 -16.29 -7.87
N TYR A 153 13.30 -16.76 -7.91
CA TYR A 153 14.35 -16.35 -6.98
C TYR A 153 15.31 -15.38 -7.66
N ILE A 154 15.72 -14.35 -6.91
CA ILE A 154 16.75 -13.40 -7.31
C ILE A 154 17.72 -13.17 -6.15
N ASP A 155 18.95 -12.79 -6.49
CA ASP A 155 19.91 -12.33 -5.48
C ASP A 155 19.67 -10.84 -5.19
N ARG A 156 19.13 -10.53 -4.02
CA ARG A 156 18.83 -9.14 -3.60
C ARG A 156 20.08 -8.28 -3.39
N LYS A 157 21.25 -8.88 -3.24
CA LYS A 157 22.51 -8.14 -3.05
C LYS A 157 23.14 -7.74 -4.39
N LYS A 158 22.68 -8.35 -5.49
CA LYS A 158 23.19 -8.08 -6.83
C LYS A 158 22.47 -6.90 -7.47
N GLU A 159 23.23 -5.99 -8.07
CA GLU A 159 22.69 -5.00 -8.99
C GLU A 159 22.42 -5.63 -10.35
N TYR A 160 21.21 -5.41 -10.88
CA TYR A 160 20.82 -5.89 -12.20
C TYR A 160 20.77 -4.74 -13.18
N LYS A 161 21.46 -4.89 -14.32
CA LYS A 161 21.59 -3.86 -15.34
C LYS A 161 21.33 -4.45 -16.73
N PHE A 162 20.74 -3.66 -17.62
CA PHE A 162 20.64 -3.96 -19.05
C PHE A 162 21.25 -2.83 -19.86
N HIS A 163 22.29 -3.10 -20.64
CA HIS A 163 23.04 -2.08 -21.40
C HIS A 163 23.40 -0.83 -20.57
N GLY A 164 23.88 -1.04 -19.34
CA GLY A 164 24.24 0.05 -18.42
C GLY A 164 23.07 0.69 -17.66
N HIS A 165 21.82 0.41 -18.02
CA HIS A 165 20.65 0.89 -17.29
C HIS A 165 20.37 0.03 -16.06
N LEU A 166 20.39 0.63 -14.87
CA LEU A 166 20.04 -0.03 -13.62
C LEU A 166 18.54 -0.33 -13.55
N LEU A 167 18.20 -1.59 -13.35
CA LEU A 167 16.83 -2.05 -13.16
C LEU A 167 16.40 -1.82 -11.71
N LEU A 168 15.16 -1.33 -11.53
CA LEU A 168 14.54 -1.24 -10.21
C LEU A 168 13.94 -2.59 -9.87
N ILE A 169 14.29 -3.16 -8.71
CA ILE A 169 13.72 -4.43 -8.26
C ILE A 169 13.10 -4.24 -6.89
N GLU A 170 11.80 -4.49 -6.79
CA GLU A 170 11.04 -4.38 -5.55
C GLU A 170 10.14 -5.60 -5.35
N ASP A 171 9.72 -5.84 -4.11
CA ASP A 171 8.56 -6.70 -3.87
C ASP A 171 7.32 -6.08 -4.48
N VAL A 172 6.41 -6.91 -4.99
CA VAL A 172 5.11 -6.42 -5.46
C VAL A 172 4.39 -5.74 -4.30
N ALA A 173 4.21 -4.42 -4.41
CA ALA A 173 3.64 -3.58 -3.35
C ALA A 173 2.25 -4.04 -2.90
N SER A 174 1.44 -4.65 -3.78
CA SER A 174 0.13 -5.19 -3.39
C SER A 174 0.17 -6.41 -2.49
N LYS A 175 1.31 -7.10 -2.39
CA LYS A 175 1.52 -8.19 -1.41
C LYS A 175 2.06 -7.65 -0.08
N LYS A 176 2.83 -6.56 -0.13
CA LYS A 176 3.51 -5.98 1.03
C LYS A 176 2.66 -4.97 1.79
N VAL A 177 1.78 -4.26 1.11
CA VAL A 177 1.10 -3.08 1.66
C VAL A 177 -0.41 -3.21 1.48
N PHE A 178 -1.13 -3.26 2.60
CA PHE A 178 -2.58 -3.25 2.64
C PHE A 178 -3.11 -1.93 2.07
N GLY A 179 -4.23 -1.98 1.34
CA GLY A 179 -4.82 -0.80 0.71
C GLY A 179 -4.10 -0.27 -0.54
N TRP A 180 -3.03 -0.95 -1.00
CA TRP A 180 -2.24 -0.54 -2.17
C TRP A 180 -3.09 -0.10 -3.37
N LYS A 181 -2.74 1.05 -3.96
CA LYS A 181 -3.32 1.53 -5.22
C LYS A 181 -2.22 1.69 -6.27
N PRO A 182 -2.33 1.07 -7.46
CA PRO A 182 -1.35 1.29 -8.52
C PRO A 182 -1.55 2.66 -9.18
N ARG A 183 -0.54 3.09 -9.96
CA ARG A 183 -0.48 4.40 -10.62
C ARG A 183 -1.74 4.77 -11.42
N ARG A 184 -2.31 3.80 -12.14
CA ARG A 184 -3.56 3.98 -12.92
C ARG A 184 -4.77 4.38 -12.09
N PHE A 185 -4.78 4.01 -10.80
CA PHE A 185 -5.81 4.44 -9.84
C PHE A 185 -5.37 5.66 -9.03
N GLY A 186 -4.26 6.31 -9.37
CA GLY A 186 -3.79 7.54 -8.72
C GLY A 186 -2.77 7.35 -7.60
N GLY A 187 -2.51 6.10 -7.20
CA GLY A 187 -1.47 5.78 -6.23
C GLY A 187 -0.08 5.59 -6.86
N GLY A 188 0.59 4.51 -6.48
CA GLY A 188 1.95 4.15 -6.90
C GLY A 188 3.03 4.60 -5.90
N LEU A 189 4.29 4.30 -6.24
CA LEU A 189 5.50 4.74 -5.54
C LEU A 189 6.47 5.34 -6.56
N GLY A 190 7.36 6.21 -6.09
CA GLY A 190 8.35 6.88 -6.93
C GLY A 190 7.73 7.94 -7.85
N GLY A 191 8.39 8.19 -8.99
CA GLY A 191 8.04 9.25 -9.93
C GLY A 191 8.92 10.48 -9.78
N ASN A 192 8.58 11.53 -10.53
CA ASN A 192 9.37 12.77 -10.61
C ASN A 192 8.51 13.98 -10.27
N LYS A 193 9.05 14.94 -9.52
CA LYS A 193 8.36 16.19 -9.18
C LYS A 193 7.87 16.94 -10.43
N GLN A 194 8.68 16.94 -11.49
CA GLN A 194 8.37 17.57 -12.78
C GLN A 194 7.16 16.95 -13.49
N SER A 195 6.88 15.66 -13.25
CA SER A 195 5.72 14.97 -13.84
C SER A 195 4.39 15.27 -13.11
N GLY A 196 4.43 16.05 -12.04
CA GLY A 196 3.26 16.34 -11.20
C GLY A 196 2.75 15.14 -10.39
N GLN A 197 3.46 14.01 -10.42
CA GLN A 197 3.06 12.79 -9.72
C GLN A 197 4.27 12.13 -9.05
N LEU A 198 4.63 12.64 -7.87
CA LEU A 198 5.67 12.08 -7.02
C LEU A 198 5.03 11.32 -5.85
N ARG A 199 5.53 10.11 -5.56
CA ARG A 199 5.09 9.31 -4.42
C ARG A 199 6.25 8.77 -3.60
N PHE A 200 6.15 8.87 -2.29
CA PHE A 200 7.15 8.46 -1.31
C PHE A 200 6.84 7.08 -0.72
N GLY A 201 7.86 6.48 -0.11
CA GLY A 201 7.80 5.18 0.56
C GLY A 201 8.29 3.97 -0.21
N GLY A 202 8.66 4.17 -1.48
CA GLY A 202 9.42 3.19 -2.25
C GLY A 202 10.92 3.35 -2.02
N SER A 203 11.71 2.40 -2.51
CA SER A 203 13.18 2.43 -2.38
C SER A 203 13.81 3.69 -2.98
N GLN A 204 13.28 4.19 -4.10
CA GLN A 204 13.80 5.36 -4.80
C GLN A 204 13.42 6.70 -4.16
N LYS A 205 12.31 6.75 -3.42
CA LYS A 205 11.77 7.95 -2.80
C LYS A 205 11.34 7.60 -1.37
N PRO A 206 12.29 7.32 -0.45
CA PRO A 206 11.94 7.11 0.95
C PRO A 206 11.37 8.40 1.57
N PHE A 207 10.66 8.29 2.67
CA PHE A 207 10.28 9.46 3.46
C PHE A 207 11.51 10.15 4.02
N LYS A 208 11.43 11.48 4.11
CA LYS A 208 12.39 12.23 4.91
C LYS A 208 11.86 12.28 6.35
N LYS A 209 12.72 11.91 7.29
CA LYS A 209 12.50 12.18 8.71
C LYS A 209 12.74 13.65 9.01
#